data_AF-A0A7H1QD64-F1
#
_entry.id   AF-A0A7H1QD64-F1
#
_cell.length_a   1.000
_cell.length_b   1.000
_cell.length_c   1.000
_cell.angle_alpha   90.00
_cell.angle_beta   90.00
_cell.angle_gamma   90.00
#
_symmetry.space_group_name_H-M   'P 1'
#
loop_
_entity.id
_entity.type
_entity.pdbx_description
1 polymer ?
#
loop_
_entity_poly.entity_id
_entity_poly.type
_entity_poly.pdbx_seq_one_letter_code
_entity_poly.pdbx_strand_id
1 'polypeptide(L)'
;MPTTVVGFRLGSDRQGRQVTVVLTQAGVLHRCNGPMGAAPKPVKPSVPVPGDPYPVPRQATRFREIHAELTKKGYGRVLVAPACVRLEVTEHPLHAHPYGPNAPAAHPELLEDFIGLAPSASRDLDEALRDFYVAIGLPTRPERLIRPGPTPAALSPRADGALRVLARGSAITSPRRRSIRWRVTADDVRLNVGAGGETLTHGEVAELQAALTAWLRLNPAPGSAAAPKG
;
A
#
# COMPACT_ATOMS: atom_id res chain seq x y z
N MET A 1 12.75 -23.37 8.32
CA MET A 1 13.08 -22.74 7.03
C MET A 1 13.58 -21.34 7.32
N PRO A 2 14.64 -20.86 6.64
CA PRO A 2 15.07 -19.48 6.78
C PRO A 2 13.95 -18.52 6.36
N THR A 3 13.86 -17.40 7.05
CA THR A 3 12.79 -16.41 6.90
C THR A 3 13.37 -15.14 6.27
N THR A 4 12.86 -14.76 5.11
CA THR A 4 13.17 -13.47 4.52
C THR A 4 12.37 -12.39 5.22
N VAL A 5 13.02 -11.28 5.56
CA VAL A 5 12.40 -10.12 6.20
C VAL A 5 12.83 -8.81 5.59
N VAL A 6 12.02 -7.77 5.79
CA VAL A 6 12.38 -6.39 5.52
C VAL A 6 12.15 -5.53 6.75
N GLY A 7 13.10 -4.70 7.13
CA GLY A 7 13.00 -3.92 8.35
C GLY A 7 13.79 -2.63 8.33
N PHE A 8 13.58 -1.80 9.35
CA PHE A 8 14.37 -0.60 9.63
C PHE A 8 14.42 -0.33 11.13
N ARG A 9 15.38 0.49 11.57
CA ARG A 9 15.45 1.01 12.94
C ARG A 9 15.72 2.50 12.94
N LEU A 10 14.83 3.25 13.58
CA LEU A 10 14.92 4.70 13.73
C LEU A 10 15.06 5.08 15.20
N GLY A 11 15.86 6.11 15.45
CA GLY A 11 16.04 6.78 16.73
C GLY A 11 15.52 8.21 16.70
N SER A 12 15.17 8.71 17.88
CA SER A 12 14.85 10.11 18.12
C SER A 12 15.73 10.61 19.26
N ASP A 13 16.72 11.45 18.95
CA ASP A 13 17.60 12.03 19.97
C ASP A 13 16.82 12.94 20.93
N ARG A 14 15.81 13.66 20.41
CA ARG A 14 14.90 14.50 21.23
C ARG A 14 14.11 13.70 22.26
N GLN A 15 13.65 12.50 21.90
CA GLN A 15 12.85 11.67 22.80
C GLN A 15 13.71 10.68 23.59
N GLY A 16 14.98 10.50 23.22
CA GLY A 16 15.84 9.44 23.76
C GLY A 16 15.27 8.04 23.47
N ARG A 17 14.51 7.86 22.37
CA ARG A 17 13.82 6.61 22.05
C ARG A 17 14.23 6.05 20.70
N GLN A 18 14.04 4.74 20.56
CA GLN A 18 14.24 4.00 19.32
C GLN A 18 13.06 3.08 19.03
N VAL A 19 12.88 2.78 17.74
CA VAL A 19 11.87 1.85 17.23
C VAL A 19 12.49 1.02 16.13
N THR A 20 12.35 -0.30 16.20
CA THR A 20 12.62 -1.22 15.10
C THR A 20 11.29 -1.78 14.59
N VAL A 21 11.18 -1.92 13.28
CA VAL A 21 10.02 -2.53 12.63
C VAL A 21 10.53 -3.54 11.61
N VAL A 22 9.95 -4.74 11.60
CA VAL A 22 10.33 -5.84 10.70
C VAL A 22 9.06 -6.48 10.14
N LEU A 23 8.98 -6.64 8.82
CA LEU A 23 7.94 -7.38 8.11
C LEU A 23 8.53 -8.71 7.63
N THR A 24 7.84 -9.81 7.92
CA THR A 24 8.26 -11.16 7.52
C THR A 24 7.59 -11.61 6.23
N GLN A 25 8.17 -12.63 5.58
CA GLN A 25 7.57 -13.28 4.41
C GLN A 25 6.19 -13.90 4.67
N ALA A 26 5.87 -14.22 5.93
CA ALA A 26 4.53 -14.67 6.34
C ALA A 26 3.50 -13.52 6.43
N GLY A 27 3.94 -12.28 6.22
CA GLY A 27 3.10 -11.09 6.35
C GLY A 27 2.90 -10.66 7.80
N VAL A 28 3.75 -11.08 8.73
CA VAL A 28 3.69 -10.62 10.12
C VAL A 28 4.55 -9.39 10.28
N LEU A 29 3.99 -8.36 10.94
CA LEU A 29 4.70 -7.13 11.23
C LEU A 29 5.11 -7.09 12.71
N HIS A 30 6.40 -7.27 12.95
CA HIS A 30 7.03 -7.13 14.25
C HIS A 30 7.44 -5.68 14.50
N ARG A 31 7.30 -5.26 15.76
CA ARG A 31 7.73 -3.94 16.20
C ARG A 31 8.31 -4.06 17.59
N CYS A 32 9.36 -3.30 17.85
CA CYS A 32 9.82 -3.05 19.19
C CYS A 32 10.10 -1.58 19.41
N ASN A 33 10.02 -1.14 20.66
CA ASN A 33 10.38 0.22 21.04
C ASN A 33 11.15 0.22 22.35
N GLY A 34 11.92 1.26 22.61
CA GLY A 34 12.67 1.36 23.85
C GLY A 34 13.45 2.66 23.96
N PRO A 35 14.15 2.86 25.09
CA PRO A 35 15.16 3.89 25.20
C PRO A 35 16.30 3.62 24.22
N MET A 36 16.95 4.69 23.75
CA MET A 36 18.18 4.61 22.97
C MET A 36 19.24 3.83 23.74
N GLY A 37 19.93 2.90 23.06
CA GLY A 37 21.01 2.09 23.66
C GLY A 37 20.56 0.92 24.55
N ALA A 38 19.27 0.81 24.87
CA ALA A 38 18.73 -0.30 25.65
C ALA A 38 18.24 -1.45 24.77
N ALA A 39 18.06 -2.63 25.38
CA ALA A 39 17.39 -3.75 24.74
C ALA A 39 15.96 -3.33 24.32
N PRO A 40 15.59 -3.54 23.04
CA PRO A 40 14.26 -3.18 22.57
C PRO A 40 13.18 -4.01 23.27
N LYS A 41 12.04 -3.38 23.61
CA LYS A 41 10.86 -4.10 24.13
C LYS A 41 9.93 -4.46 22.99
N PRO A 42 9.70 -5.76 22.71
CA PRO A 42 8.77 -6.17 21.68
C PRO A 42 7.35 -5.65 21.98
N VAL A 43 6.68 -5.21 20.94
CA VAL A 43 5.26 -4.83 20.93
C VAL A 43 4.50 -5.96 20.24
N LYS A 44 3.21 -6.07 20.55
CA LYS A 44 2.30 -6.99 19.87
C LYS A 44 2.47 -6.89 18.33
N PRO A 45 2.71 -8.01 17.63
CA PRO A 45 2.84 -8.00 16.18
C PRO A 45 1.48 -7.77 15.52
N SER A 46 1.49 -7.15 14.35
CA SER A 46 0.32 -7.09 13.46
C SER A 46 0.33 -8.36 12.61
N VAL A 47 -0.73 -9.16 12.75
CA VAL A 47 -0.88 -10.41 12.01
C VAL A 47 -1.80 -10.23 10.81
N PRO A 48 -1.62 -11.00 9.72
CA PRO A 48 -2.59 -11.04 8.64
C PRO A 48 -3.99 -11.42 9.10
N VAL A 49 -5.00 -10.91 8.39
CA VAL A 49 -6.39 -11.34 8.61
C VAL A 49 -6.54 -12.77 8.08
N PRO A 50 -7.15 -13.70 8.84
CA PRO A 50 -7.44 -15.04 8.34
C PRO A 50 -8.23 -14.98 7.03
N GLY A 51 -7.74 -15.69 6.00
CA GLY A 51 -8.37 -15.69 4.68
C GLY A 51 -8.05 -14.49 3.78
N ASP A 52 -7.13 -13.59 4.17
CA ASP A 52 -6.65 -12.53 3.27
C ASP A 52 -5.85 -13.13 2.11
N PRO A 53 -6.25 -12.91 0.84
CA PRO A 53 -5.51 -13.39 -0.32
C PRO A 53 -4.18 -12.63 -0.55
N TYR A 54 -3.97 -11.47 0.07
CA TYR A 54 -2.77 -10.63 -0.12
C TYR A 54 -2.20 -10.10 1.20
N PRO A 55 -1.76 -10.99 2.11
CA PRO A 55 -1.33 -10.59 3.46
C PRO A 55 -0.08 -9.70 3.44
N VAL A 56 0.90 -10.02 2.59
CA VAL A 56 2.17 -9.28 2.52
C VAL A 56 2.00 -7.87 1.92
N PRO A 57 1.33 -7.66 0.76
CA PRO A 57 1.11 -6.31 0.23
C PRO A 57 0.37 -5.36 1.19
N ARG A 58 -0.62 -5.88 1.94
CA ARG A 58 -1.34 -5.08 2.94
C ARG A 58 -0.41 -4.65 4.07
N GLN A 59 0.38 -5.57 4.60
CA GLN A 59 1.28 -5.28 5.71
C GLN A 59 2.47 -4.43 5.27
N ALA A 60 2.92 -4.54 4.02
CA ALA A 60 3.90 -3.62 3.42
C ALA A 60 3.36 -2.19 3.30
N THR A 61 2.05 -2.02 3.07
CA THR A 61 1.41 -0.68 3.13
C THR A 61 1.47 -0.14 4.55
N ARG A 62 1.11 -0.97 5.54
CA ARG A 62 1.19 -0.58 6.95
C ARG A 62 2.63 -0.28 7.41
N PHE A 63 3.61 -1.01 6.90
CA PHE A 63 5.03 -0.79 7.14
C PHE A 63 5.48 0.60 6.66
N ARG A 64 5.06 1.02 5.45
CA ARG A 64 5.29 2.38 4.93
C ARG A 64 4.65 3.46 5.80
N GLU A 65 3.40 3.25 6.19
CA GLU A 65 2.68 4.18 7.07
C GLU A 65 3.41 4.39 8.39
N ILE A 66 3.88 3.31 9.03
CA ILE A 66 4.62 3.39 10.30
C ILE A 66 5.93 4.15 10.11
N HIS A 67 6.67 3.90 9.01
CA HIS A 67 7.88 4.67 8.71
C HIS A 67 7.56 6.17 8.62
N ALA A 68 6.55 6.55 7.82
CA ALA A 68 6.13 7.94 7.66
C ALA A 68 5.64 8.57 8.97
N GLU A 69 4.88 7.83 9.79
CA GLU A 69 4.44 8.28 11.12
C GLU A 69 5.62 8.54 12.06
N LEU A 70 6.63 7.66 12.07
CA LEU A 70 7.82 7.81 12.90
C LEU A 70 8.64 9.03 12.47
N THR A 71 8.87 9.21 11.16
CA THR A 71 9.55 10.39 10.63
C THR A 71 8.82 11.68 11.03
N LYS A 72 7.49 11.72 10.87
CA LYS A 72 6.66 12.86 11.31
C LYS A 72 6.75 13.14 12.81
N LYS A 73 6.92 12.11 13.64
CA LYS A 73 7.10 12.21 15.10
C LYS A 73 8.52 12.61 15.53
N GLY A 74 9.43 12.85 14.58
CA GLY A 74 10.81 13.26 14.86
C GLY A 74 11.78 12.11 15.11
N TYR A 75 11.47 10.90 14.62
CA TYR A 75 12.44 9.80 14.54
C TYR A 75 13.26 9.95 13.25
N GLY A 76 14.24 10.84 13.28
CA GLY A 76 15.08 11.17 12.13
C GLY A 76 16.44 10.46 12.10
N ARG A 77 16.89 9.89 13.23
CA ARG A 77 18.20 9.22 13.29
C ARG A 77 18.08 7.80 12.76
N VAL A 78 18.72 7.51 11.64
CA VAL A 78 18.76 6.15 11.09
C VAL A 78 19.77 5.33 11.90
N LEU A 79 19.30 4.30 12.60
CA LEU A 79 20.14 3.36 13.35
C LEU A 79 20.38 2.07 12.57
N VAL A 80 19.38 1.65 11.80
CA VAL A 80 19.48 0.61 10.78
C VAL A 80 18.68 1.11 9.59
N ALA A 81 19.34 1.28 8.45
CA ALA A 81 18.67 1.66 7.21
C ALA A 81 17.66 0.57 6.79
N PRO A 82 16.61 0.92 6.03
CA PRO A 82 15.73 -0.07 5.42
C PRO A 82 16.51 -1.16 4.68
N ALA A 83 16.29 -2.42 5.06
CA ALA A 83 17.03 -3.54 4.50
C ALA A 83 16.17 -4.79 4.37
N CYS A 84 16.36 -5.52 3.28
CA CYS A 84 15.89 -6.89 3.11
C CYS A 84 17.01 -7.85 3.50
N VAL A 85 16.75 -8.77 4.42
CA VAL A 85 17.72 -9.77 4.88
C VAL A 85 17.07 -11.14 4.99
N ARG A 86 17.89 -12.18 4.81
CA ARG A 86 17.49 -13.56 5.04
C ARG A 86 18.00 -13.97 6.42
N LEU A 87 17.09 -14.38 7.29
CA LEU A 87 17.40 -14.84 8.63
C LEU A 87 17.40 -16.37 8.65
N GLU A 88 18.35 -16.98 9.35
CA GLU A 88 18.38 -18.43 9.62
C GLU A 88 17.44 -18.81 10.78
N VAL A 89 16.38 -18.05 10.98
CA VAL A 89 15.33 -18.29 11.97
C VAL A 89 14.12 -18.86 11.27
N THR A 90 13.53 -19.89 11.88
CA THR A 90 12.21 -20.38 11.49
C THR A 90 11.15 -19.58 12.23
N GLU A 91 10.38 -18.77 11.50
CA GLU A 91 9.20 -18.11 12.04
C GLU A 91 8.14 -19.17 12.35
N HIS A 92 7.80 -19.32 13.63
CA HIS A 92 6.76 -20.25 14.05
C HIS A 92 5.40 -19.57 13.92
N PRO A 93 4.32 -20.31 13.60
CA PRO A 93 2.98 -19.74 13.55
C PRO A 93 2.66 -19.05 14.88
N LEU A 94 2.24 -17.79 14.81
CA LEU A 94 1.74 -17.10 15.99
C LEU A 94 0.51 -17.84 16.53
N HIS A 95 0.46 -18.06 17.84
CA HIS A 95 -0.66 -18.76 18.47
C HIS A 95 -2.00 -18.10 18.14
N ALA A 96 -3.04 -18.93 17.95
CA ALA A 96 -4.40 -18.50 17.59
C ALA A 96 -5.03 -17.49 18.58
N HIS A 97 -4.54 -17.49 19.83
CA HIS A 97 -4.88 -16.52 20.87
C HIS A 97 -3.61 -15.84 21.39
N PRO A 98 -3.13 -14.76 20.74
CA PRO A 98 -1.93 -14.05 21.16
C PRO A 98 -2.19 -13.10 22.35
N TYR A 99 -3.09 -13.49 23.26
CA TYR A 99 -3.59 -12.66 24.36
C TYR A 99 -3.48 -13.39 25.70
N GLY A 100 -3.04 -12.69 26.75
CA GLY A 100 -2.95 -13.19 28.12
C GLY A 100 -1.51 -13.23 28.66
N PRO A 101 -1.33 -13.42 29.98
CA PRO A 101 -0.01 -13.49 30.62
C PRO A 101 0.87 -14.66 30.10
N ASN A 102 0.26 -15.62 29.40
CA ASN A 102 0.93 -16.78 28.79
C ASN A 102 0.98 -16.69 27.25
N ALA A 103 0.65 -15.53 26.67
CA ALA A 103 0.79 -15.34 25.22
C ALA A 103 2.28 -15.39 24.85
N PRO A 104 2.66 -16.09 23.76
CA PRO A 104 4.05 -16.15 23.33
C PRO A 104 4.59 -14.74 23.08
N ALA A 105 5.83 -14.50 23.49
CA ALA A 105 6.53 -13.26 23.19
C ALA A 105 6.61 -13.05 21.67
N ALA A 106 6.48 -11.79 21.23
CA ALA A 106 6.67 -11.43 19.83
C ALA A 106 8.14 -11.69 19.46
N HIS A 107 8.41 -12.75 18.70
CA HIS A 107 9.74 -13.24 18.24
C HIS A 107 10.92 -12.27 18.48
N PRO A 108 11.47 -12.18 19.72
CA PRO A 108 12.56 -11.26 20.01
C PRO A 108 13.81 -11.60 19.19
N GLU A 109 14.07 -12.89 18.98
CA GLU A 109 15.15 -13.43 18.16
C GLU A 109 15.15 -12.87 16.73
N LEU A 110 13.97 -12.67 16.14
CA LEU A 110 13.79 -12.15 14.79
C LEU A 110 14.25 -10.70 14.67
N LEU A 111 14.01 -9.91 15.72
CA LEU A 111 14.40 -8.51 15.79
C LEU A 111 15.90 -8.36 16.08
N GLU A 112 16.44 -9.20 16.94
CA GLU A 112 17.88 -9.23 17.28
C GLU A 112 18.71 -9.66 16.07
N ASP A 113 18.33 -10.75 15.40
CA ASP A 113 19.02 -11.25 14.21
C ASP A 113 18.94 -10.26 13.05
N PHE A 114 17.78 -9.60 12.86
CA PHE A 114 17.67 -8.50 11.90
C PHE A 114 18.67 -7.38 12.19
N ILE A 115 18.78 -6.94 13.45
CA ILE A 115 19.73 -5.87 13.84
C ILE A 115 21.17 -6.32 13.59
N GLY A 116 21.50 -7.58 13.87
CA GLY A 116 22.85 -8.14 13.68
C GLY A 116 23.24 -8.33 12.21
N LEU A 117 22.28 -8.68 11.34
CA LEU A 117 22.52 -8.96 9.92
C LEU A 117 22.26 -7.77 9.00
N ALA A 118 21.59 -6.73 9.46
CA ALA A 118 21.24 -5.60 8.61
C ALA A 118 22.50 -4.87 8.11
N PRO A 119 22.59 -4.59 6.80
CA PRO A 119 23.71 -3.86 6.22
C PRO A 119 23.77 -2.44 6.77
N SER A 120 24.99 -1.92 6.96
CA SER A 120 25.20 -0.54 7.42
C SER A 120 25.02 0.51 6.31
N ALA A 121 24.85 0.07 5.06
CA ALA A 121 24.67 0.96 3.92
C ALA A 121 23.31 1.68 3.99
N SER A 122 23.31 2.98 3.73
CA SER A 122 22.08 3.76 3.59
C SER A 122 21.27 3.25 2.39
N ARG A 123 19.96 3.14 2.55
CA ARG A 123 19.06 2.62 1.52
C ARG A 123 17.64 3.18 1.65
N ASP A 124 16.95 3.31 0.53
CA ASP A 124 15.54 3.70 0.51
C ASP A 124 14.64 2.53 0.96
N LEU A 125 13.57 2.87 1.68
CA LEU A 125 12.51 1.97 2.10
C LEU A 125 11.85 1.25 0.92
N ASP A 126 11.57 1.97 -0.16
CA ASP A 126 10.89 1.38 -1.32
C ASP A 126 11.80 0.44 -2.12
N GLU A 127 13.11 0.69 -2.09
CA GLU A 127 14.11 -0.20 -2.67
C GLU A 127 14.23 -1.49 -1.85
N ALA A 128 14.31 -1.38 -0.51
CA ALA A 128 14.32 -2.54 0.37
C ALA A 128 13.05 -3.39 0.26
N LEU A 129 11.88 -2.76 0.09
CA LEU A 129 10.61 -3.46 -0.16
C LEU A 129 10.57 -4.14 -1.52
N ARG A 130 11.22 -3.57 -2.54
CA ARG A 130 11.32 -4.19 -3.86
C ARG A 130 12.15 -5.46 -3.79
N ASP A 131 13.32 -5.40 -3.17
CA ASP A 131 14.17 -6.57 -2.93
C ASP A 131 13.44 -7.65 -2.15
N PHE A 132 12.69 -7.24 -1.13
CA PHE A 132 11.87 -8.15 -0.34
C PHE A 132 10.84 -8.89 -1.20
N TYR A 133 10.10 -8.17 -2.07
CA TYR A 133 9.16 -8.80 -2.99
C TYR A 133 9.85 -9.77 -3.97
N VAL A 134 11.00 -9.39 -4.53
CA VAL A 134 11.80 -10.28 -5.38
C VAL A 134 12.20 -11.54 -4.63
N ALA A 135 12.72 -11.38 -3.40
CA ALA A 135 13.23 -12.48 -2.59
C ALA A 135 12.16 -13.50 -2.18
N ILE A 136 10.91 -13.06 -1.96
CA ILE A 136 9.77 -13.94 -1.62
C ILE A 136 8.99 -14.40 -2.85
N GLY A 137 9.46 -14.08 -4.06
CA GLY A 137 8.81 -14.49 -5.32
C GLY A 137 7.48 -13.81 -5.61
N LEU A 138 7.19 -12.67 -4.97
CA LEU A 138 6.02 -11.86 -5.31
C LEU A 138 6.34 -10.98 -6.51
N PRO A 139 5.40 -10.79 -7.45
CA PRO A 139 5.61 -9.90 -8.58
C PRO A 139 5.84 -8.48 -8.07
N THR A 140 7.06 -7.97 -8.22
CA THR A 140 7.33 -6.55 -8.03
C THR A 140 6.48 -5.79 -9.02
N ARG A 141 5.59 -4.93 -8.52
CA ARG A 141 4.95 -3.90 -9.35
C ARG A 141 6.07 -3.26 -10.17
N PRO A 142 6.01 -3.28 -11.51
CA PRO A 142 7.02 -2.60 -12.32
C PRO A 142 7.16 -1.20 -11.78
N GLU A 143 8.41 -0.76 -11.60
CA GLU A 143 8.75 0.62 -11.31
C GLU A 143 8.00 1.46 -12.33
N ARG A 144 6.85 2.02 -11.91
CA ARG A 144 6.14 2.97 -12.75
C ARG A 144 7.15 4.08 -12.85
N LEU A 145 7.76 4.19 -14.05
CA LEU A 145 8.36 5.41 -14.55
C LEU A 145 7.62 6.55 -13.88
N ILE A 146 8.33 7.31 -13.06
CA ILE A 146 7.96 8.69 -12.78
C ILE A 146 8.01 9.35 -14.15
N ARG A 147 6.94 9.21 -14.93
CA ARG A 147 6.66 10.15 -15.99
C ARG A 147 6.42 11.46 -15.24
N PRO A 148 7.04 12.57 -15.67
CA PRO A 148 6.60 13.89 -15.23
C PRO A 148 5.08 13.92 -15.39
N GLY A 149 4.39 14.46 -14.38
CA GLY A 149 2.94 14.41 -14.24
C GLY A 149 2.24 14.65 -15.58
N PRO A 150 1.07 14.03 -15.83
CA PRO A 150 0.46 14.11 -17.14
C PRO A 150 0.20 15.58 -17.46
N THR A 151 0.98 16.12 -18.40
CA THR A 151 0.41 16.93 -19.48
C THR A 151 -0.89 16.22 -19.83
N PRO A 152 -2.06 16.88 -19.75
CA PRO A 152 -3.33 16.20 -19.82
C PRO A 152 -3.32 15.29 -21.04
N ALA A 153 -3.23 13.98 -20.81
CA ALA A 153 -3.13 13.01 -21.87
C ALA A 153 -4.33 13.26 -22.78
N ALA A 154 -4.05 13.42 -24.08
CA ALA A 154 -5.09 13.60 -25.08
C ALA A 154 -6.16 12.53 -24.83
N LEU A 155 -7.41 12.96 -24.67
CA LEU A 155 -8.51 12.04 -24.41
C LEU A 155 -8.54 11.01 -25.53
N SER A 156 -8.75 9.74 -25.17
CA SER A 156 -9.06 8.75 -26.20
C SER A 156 -10.28 9.23 -27.00
N PRO A 157 -10.41 8.91 -28.30
CA PRO A 157 -11.55 9.34 -29.11
C PRO A 157 -12.91 9.00 -28.48
N ARG A 158 -12.98 7.88 -27.74
CA ARG A 158 -14.17 7.47 -26.98
C ARG A 158 -14.45 8.38 -25.78
N ALA A 159 -13.42 8.80 -25.05
CA ALA A 159 -13.56 9.70 -23.90
C ALA A 159 -13.88 11.14 -24.35
N ASP A 160 -13.34 11.60 -25.48
CA ASP A 160 -13.71 12.87 -26.10
C ASP A 160 -15.17 12.88 -26.59
N GLY A 161 -15.60 11.78 -27.23
CA GLY A 161 -17.00 11.59 -27.61
C GLY A 161 -17.93 11.60 -26.40
N ALA A 162 -17.57 10.88 -25.33
CA ALA A 162 -18.30 10.87 -24.07
C ALA A 162 -18.38 12.27 -23.43
N LEU A 163 -17.27 13.02 -23.42
CA LEU A 163 -17.22 14.38 -22.91
C LEU A 163 -18.19 15.30 -23.66
N ARG A 164 -18.23 15.22 -25.00
CA ARG A 164 -19.19 15.98 -25.82
C ARG A 164 -20.64 15.60 -25.56
N VAL A 165 -20.92 14.34 -25.22
CA VAL A 165 -22.28 13.88 -24.87
C VAL A 165 -22.70 14.42 -23.50
N LEU A 166 -21.84 14.30 -22.49
CA LEU A 166 -22.09 14.78 -21.13
C LEU A 166 -22.18 16.32 -21.07
N ALA A 167 -21.31 17.04 -21.79
CA ALA A 167 -21.34 18.50 -21.86
C ALA A 167 -22.61 19.05 -22.53
N ARG A 168 -23.30 18.24 -23.34
CA ARG A 168 -24.61 18.54 -23.92
C ARG A 168 -25.78 18.13 -23.01
N GLY A 169 -25.51 17.73 -21.77
CA GLY A 169 -26.52 17.29 -20.79
C GLY A 169 -27.14 15.92 -21.09
N SER A 170 -26.57 15.16 -22.04
CA SER A 170 -27.07 13.84 -22.41
C SER A 170 -26.45 12.75 -21.54
N ALA A 171 -27.25 11.79 -21.09
CA ALA A 171 -26.78 10.68 -20.28
C ALA A 171 -26.16 9.58 -21.14
N ILE A 172 -25.04 9.01 -20.70
CA ILE A 172 -24.47 7.79 -21.25
C ILE A 172 -24.96 6.62 -20.41
N THR A 173 -25.57 5.62 -21.04
CA THR A 173 -26.19 4.48 -20.34
C THR A 173 -25.73 3.16 -20.91
N SER A 174 -25.59 2.16 -20.04
CA SER A 174 -25.39 0.77 -20.44
C SER A 174 -26.52 0.25 -21.36
N PRO A 175 -26.25 -0.73 -22.25
CA PRO A 175 -27.28 -1.38 -23.05
C PRO A 175 -28.47 -1.91 -22.22
N ARG A 176 -29.69 -1.76 -22.74
CA ARG A 176 -30.97 -1.97 -21.99
C ARG A 176 -31.26 -3.39 -21.51
N ARG A 177 -30.48 -4.41 -21.87
CA ARG A 177 -30.80 -5.84 -21.64
C ARG A 177 -29.88 -6.54 -20.63
N ARG A 178 -29.48 -5.90 -19.52
CA ARG A 178 -28.64 -6.55 -18.50
C ARG A 178 -29.01 -6.23 -17.05
N SER A 179 -28.53 -7.10 -16.16
CA SER A 179 -28.66 -6.99 -14.70
C SER A 179 -27.70 -5.94 -14.12
N ILE A 180 -26.53 -5.74 -14.75
CA ILE A 180 -25.63 -4.62 -14.46
C ILE A 180 -26.00 -3.45 -15.36
N ARG A 181 -26.45 -2.34 -14.76
CA ARG A 181 -26.78 -1.11 -15.49
C ARG A 181 -26.01 0.06 -14.94
N TRP A 182 -25.51 0.92 -15.82
CA TRP A 182 -24.84 2.14 -15.42
C TRP A 182 -25.41 3.33 -16.19
N ARG A 183 -25.44 4.49 -15.52
CA ARG A 183 -25.83 5.76 -16.10
C ARG A 183 -24.84 6.82 -15.61
N VAL A 184 -24.23 7.53 -16.56
CA VAL A 184 -23.37 8.68 -16.30
C VAL A 184 -24.05 9.90 -16.87
N THR A 185 -24.32 10.89 -16.02
CA THR A 185 -24.78 12.24 -16.42
C THR A 185 -23.66 13.25 -16.15
N ALA A 186 -23.85 14.53 -16.43
CA ALA A 186 -22.87 15.55 -16.04
C ALA A 186 -22.74 15.67 -14.51
N ASP A 187 -23.84 15.42 -13.78
CA ASP A 187 -23.96 15.70 -12.36
C ASP A 187 -23.68 14.46 -11.49
N ASP A 188 -24.03 13.27 -11.98
CA ASP A 188 -23.96 12.04 -11.20
C ASP A 188 -23.57 10.79 -12.01
N VAL A 189 -23.03 9.82 -11.27
CA VAL A 189 -22.70 8.48 -11.76
C VAL A 189 -23.54 7.49 -10.95
N ARG A 190 -24.39 6.71 -11.62
CA ARG A 190 -25.20 5.66 -11.01
C ARG A 190 -24.82 4.30 -11.55
N LEU A 191 -24.51 3.38 -10.63
CA LEU A 191 -24.27 1.97 -10.91
C LEU A 191 -25.36 1.14 -10.23
N ASN A 192 -26.06 0.33 -11.02
CA ASN A 192 -27.02 -0.66 -10.54
C ASN A 192 -26.40 -2.04 -10.80
N VAL A 193 -26.10 -2.76 -9.73
CA VAL A 193 -25.63 -4.14 -9.78
C VAL A 193 -26.82 -5.03 -9.46
N GLY A 194 -27.28 -5.85 -10.41
CA GLY A 194 -28.37 -6.80 -10.19
C GLY A 194 -28.00 -7.97 -9.28
N ALA A 195 -28.85 -8.99 -9.21
CA ALA A 195 -28.55 -10.25 -8.53
C ALA A 195 -27.26 -10.84 -9.14
N GLY A 196 -26.19 -10.87 -8.35
CA GLY A 196 -24.81 -10.93 -8.85
C GLY A 196 -24.44 -12.11 -9.76
N GLY A 197 -23.36 -11.94 -10.52
CA GLY A 197 -22.72 -12.99 -11.32
C GLY A 197 -22.40 -12.62 -12.77
N GLU A 198 -22.89 -11.50 -13.29
CA GLU A 198 -22.61 -11.09 -14.67
C GLU A 198 -21.24 -10.39 -14.83
N THR A 199 -20.53 -10.74 -15.90
CA THR A 199 -19.27 -10.12 -16.29
C THR A 199 -19.49 -9.06 -17.36
N LEU A 200 -18.85 -7.90 -17.23
CA LEU A 200 -18.78 -6.92 -18.32
C LEU A 200 -17.84 -7.41 -19.42
N THR A 201 -18.25 -7.24 -20.67
CA THR A 201 -17.38 -7.45 -21.82
C THR A 201 -16.28 -6.38 -21.85
N HIS A 202 -15.17 -6.66 -22.54
CA HIS A 202 -14.09 -5.68 -22.72
C HIS A 202 -14.57 -4.35 -23.32
N GLY A 203 -15.51 -4.40 -24.27
CA GLY A 203 -16.13 -3.21 -24.86
C GLY A 203 -16.93 -2.38 -23.85
N GLU A 204 -17.72 -3.04 -23.00
CA GLU A 204 -18.50 -2.37 -21.95
C GLU A 204 -17.61 -1.75 -20.87
N VAL A 205 -16.50 -2.42 -20.52
CA VAL A 205 -15.48 -1.85 -19.62
C VAL A 205 -14.85 -0.62 -20.24
N ALA A 206 -14.52 -0.67 -21.54
CA ALA A 206 -13.94 0.47 -22.25
C ALA A 206 -14.91 1.67 -22.35
N GLU A 207 -16.21 1.42 -22.57
CA GLU A 207 -17.24 2.47 -22.59
C GLU A 207 -17.45 3.10 -21.21
N LEU A 208 -17.53 2.28 -20.15
CA LEU A 208 -17.65 2.77 -18.78
C LEU A 208 -16.41 3.58 -18.39
N GLN A 209 -15.21 3.10 -18.69
CA GLN A 209 -13.96 3.83 -18.45
C GLN A 209 -13.97 5.18 -19.19
N ALA A 210 -14.41 5.23 -20.45
CA ALA A 210 -14.49 6.46 -21.22
C ALA A 210 -15.48 7.46 -20.61
N ALA A 211 -16.67 7.00 -20.20
CA ALA A 211 -17.69 7.83 -19.56
C ALA A 211 -17.22 8.41 -18.21
N LEU A 212 -16.57 7.61 -17.37
CA LEU A 212 -16.01 8.06 -16.09
C LEU A 212 -14.85 9.04 -16.28
N THR A 213 -13.98 8.79 -17.26
CA THR A 213 -12.89 9.71 -17.61
C THR A 213 -13.44 11.07 -18.04
N ALA A 214 -14.50 11.08 -18.85
CA ALA A 214 -15.18 12.32 -19.25
C ALA A 214 -15.85 13.03 -18.08
N TRP A 215 -16.50 12.30 -17.17
CA TRP A 215 -17.14 12.87 -15.99
C TRP A 215 -16.15 13.54 -15.03
N LEU A 216 -15.00 12.91 -14.78
CA LEU A 216 -13.92 13.47 -13.94
C LEU A 216 -13.28 14.72 -14.55
N ARG A 217 -13.35 14.88 -15.88
CA ARG A 217 -12.90 16.10 -16.56
C ARG A 217 -13.88 17.25 -16.39
N LEU A 218 -15.19 16.96 -16.37
CA LEU A 218 -16.23 17.96 -16.10
C LEU A 218 -16.28 18.35 -14.62
N ASN A 219 -15.92 17.42 -13.72
CA ASN A 219 -16.00 17.59 -12.27
C ASN A 219 -14.61 17.44 -11.62
N PRO A 220 -13.67 18.39 -11.84
CA PRO A 220 -12.38 18.35 -11.18
C PRO A 220 -12.54 18.52 -9.67
N ALA A 221 -11.72 17.81 -8.89
CA ALA A 221 -11.76 17.90 -7.44
C ALA A 221 -11.52 19.36 -6.97
N PRO A 222 -12.24 19.84 -5.93
CA PRO A 222 -11.96 21.15 -5.35
C PRO A 222 -10.52 21.18 -4.82
N GLY A 223 -9.68 22.00 -5.45
CA GLY A 223 -8.23 22.05 -5.23
C GLY A 223 -7.37 21.68 -6.45
N SER A 224 -7.98 21.19 -7.53
CA SER A 224 -7.28 20.89 -8.81
C SER A 224 -7.31 22.06 -9.81
N ALA A 225 -7.90 23.20 -9.44
CA ALA A 225 -7.74 24.44 -10.20
C ALA A 225 -6.34 25.00 -9.93
N ALA A 226 -5.42 24.79 -10.88
CA ALA A 226 -4.19 25.55 -10.92
C ALA A 226 -4.55 27.04 -10.86
N ALA A 227 -4.06 27.74 -9.84
CA ALA A 227 -4.18 29.18 -9.74
C ALA A 227 -3.66 29.79 -11.06
N PRO A 228 -4.44 30.67 -11.73
CA PRO A 228 -3.89 31.44 -12.83
C PRO A 228 -2.79 32.33 -12.26
N LYS A 229 -1.59 32.23 -12.83
CA LYS A 229 -0.60 33.30 -12.69
C LYS A 229 -1.15 34.51 -13.44
N GLY A 230 -1.51 35.54 -12.69
CA GLY A 230 -1.87 36.88 -13.14
C GLY A 230 -1.72 37.82 -11.96
#